data_AF-A0A5S6QGU0-F1
#
_entry.id   AF-A0A5S6QGU0-F1
#
_cell.length_a   1.000
_cell.length_b   1.000
_cell.length_c   1.000
_cell.angle_alpha   90.00
_cell.angle_beta   90.00
_cell.angle_gamma   90.00
#
_symmetry.space_group_name_H-M   'P 1'
#
loop_
_entity.id
_entity.type
_entity.pdbx_description
1 polymer ?
#
loop_
_entity_poly.entity_id
_entity_poly.type
_entity_poly.pdbx_seq_one_letter_code
_entity_poly.pdbx_strand_id
1 'polypeptide(L)'
;MRAIRWISRLTIIRPSFFSLSSRKKSRWEREYLLDLWERRQLLGPDESKQRVFCAKWNYDVELYAFGKRLGEEFSEKNIRRAFLHRSYLEGQQKERSDLLLQSSSSSSSHTLSSLSSVEMEHNGELIRQGDKIISEYVKAYLRYHLPLFPEEGIIAVHDALTTNQRLAGLADQLGARELILANNSPHDDHVVADTLKAIVGALSLDQGNERTCWLVQDLVLTQLVGGDVNEMWYFKEPMKILTAYLEKKEQGTPERRIQRQSGSNSVTPTYVVGIYTNGILLGCSPGESVDIAVEMAARDSLIRLWKSNCIDFSFGSRGRKIDVRNHFEKPNWSLAEELSINVEADTTLYNEPLIPEQLTLIYKKRLEKTEGTPYRRKLWHRFYPGTLNRKSPRRFIAPKPTSI
;
A
#
# COMPACT_ATOMS: atom_id res chain seq x y z
N MET A 1 -68.89 -3.71 77.37
CA MET A 1 -70.05 -4.51 76.96
C MET A 1 -70.14 -4.55 75.44
N ARG A 2 -70.10 -5.77 74.88
CA ARG A 2 -70.58 -6.26 73.57
C ARG A 2 -70.53 -5.32 72.34
N ALA A 3 -69.70 -5.72 71.36
CA ALA A 3 -70.01 -5.69 69.92
C ALA A 3 -69.01 -6.61 69.19
N ILE A 4 -69.29 -7.90 69.05
CA ILE A 4 -69.71 -8.56 67.80
C ILE A 4 -69.18 -7.87 66.53
N ARG A 5 -68.24 -8.53 65.82
CA ARG A 5 -68.23 -8.62 64.34
C ARG A 5 -67.17 -9.63 63.85
N TRP A 6 -67.68 -10.84 63.55
CA TRP A 6 -67.48 -11.60 62.33
C TRP A 6 -66.07 -11.65 61.72
N ILE A 7 -65.43 -12.80 61.89
CA ILE A 7 -64.29 -13.26 61.08
C ILE A 7 -64.82 -13.56 59.67
N SER A 8 -64.72 -12.59 58.77
CA SER A 8 -64.80 -12.84 57.34
C SER A 8 -63.40 -13.21 56.83
N ARG A 9 -63.30 -14.45 56.32
CA ARG A 9 -62.20 -14.88 55.46
C ARG A 9 -62.12 -13.93 54.27
N LEU A 10 -61.21 -12.97 54.33
CA LEU A 10 -60.73 -12.28 53.13
C LEU A 10 -59.46 -12.98 52.68
N THR A 11 -59.65 -13.85 51.70
CA THR A 11 -58.62 -14.31 50.77
C THR A 11 -58.02 -13.08 50.10
N ILE A 12 -56.95 -12.54 50.68
CA ILE A 12 -56.10 -11.58 49.99
C ILE A 12 -55.27 -12.39 48.99
N ILE A 13 -55.80 -12.51 47.79
CA ILE A 13 -55.06 -12.88 46.59
C ILE A 13 -54.01 -11.78 46.42
N ARG A 14 -52.77 -12.05 46.88
CA ARG A 14 -51.61 -11.25 46.48
C ARG A 14 -51.46 -11.41 44.97
N PRO A 15 -51.45 -10.35 44.16
CA PRO A 15 -51.05 -10.48 42.77
C PRO A 15 -49.55 -10.74 42.75
N SER A 16 -49.16 -12.02 42.74
CA SER A 16 -47.81 -12.48 42.50
C SER A 16 -47.51 -12.41 40.99
N PHE A 17 -47.55 -11.22 40.39
CA PHE A 17 -47.20 -11.06 38.98
C PHE A 17 -46.47 -9.75 38.71
N PHE A 18 -45.26 -9.66 39.27
CA PHE A 18 -44.13 -9.20 38.47
C PHE A 18 -43.12 -10.33 38.43
N SER A 19 -43.43 -11.39 37.67
CA SER A 19 -42.34 -12.18 37.12
C SER A 19 -41.61 -11.24 36.17
N LEU A 20 -40.50 -10.66 36.63
CA LEU A 20 -39.42 -10.31 35.71
C LEU A 20 -39.26 -11.56 34.85
N SER A 21 -39.64 -11.47 33.58
CA SER A 21 -39.36 -12.50 32.61
C SER A 21 -37.84 -12.58 32.53
N SER A 22 -37.28 -13.37 33.43
CA SER A 22 -35.95 -13.93 33.30
C SER A 22 -36.02 -14.62 31.95
N ARG A 23 -35.51 -13.94 30.92
CA ARG A 23 -35.24 -14.57 29.63
C ARG A 23 -34.25 -15.68 29.93
N LYS A 24 -34.75 -16.85 30.30
CA LYS A 24 -33.98 -18.07 30.52
C LYS A 24 -33.49 -18.52 29.15
N LYS A 25 -32.54 -17.78 28.57
CA LYS A 25 -31.79 -18.25 27.42
C LYS A 25 -31.05 -19.48 27.88
N SER A 26 -31.27 -20.58 27.18
CA SER A 26 -30.61 -21.82 27.52
C SER A 26 -29.12 -21.66 27.24
N ARG A 27 -28.24 -22.24 28.08
CA ARG A 27 -26.79 -22.10 27.93
C ARG A 27 -26.28 -22.54 26.55
N TRP A 28 -26.95 -23.52 25.92
CA TRP A 28 -26.65 -24.00 24.57
C TRP A 28 -26.96 -22.98 23.46
N GLU A 29 -27.90 -22.05 23.68
CA GLU A 29 -28.36 -21.08 22.67
C GLU A 29 -27.23 -20.14 22.28
N ARG A 30 -26.38 -19.75 23.23
CA ARG A 30 -25.20 -18.91 22.97
C ARG A 30 -24.21 -19.61 22.04
N GLU A 31 -23.83 -20.84 22.36
CA GLU A 31 -22.87 -21.62 21.56
C GLU A 31 -23.41 -21.86 20.13
N TYR A 32 -24.71 -22.16 20.02
CA TYR A 32 -25.37 -22.34 18.75
C TYR A 32 -25.39 -21.06 17.90
N LEU A 33 -25.70 -19.90 18.49
CA LEU A 33 -25.68 -18.62 17.78
C LEU A 33 -24.26 -18.19 17.38
N LEU A 34 -23.26 -18.52 18.19
CA LEU A 34 -21.84 -18.29 17.84
C LEU A 34 -21.43 -19.15 16.64
N ASP A 35 -21.76 -20.45 16.63
CA ASP A 35 -21.51 -21.35 15.49
C ASP A 35 -22.22 -20.87 14.22
N LEU A 36 -23.47 -20.38 14.31
CA LEU A 36 -24.15 -19.76 13.17
C LEU A 36 -23.46 -18.48 12.67
N TRP A 37 -22.95 -17.65 13.57
CA TRP A 37 -22.21 -16.44 13.22
C TRP A 37 -20.86 -16.77 12.57
N GLU A 38 -20.11 -17.73 13.09
CA GLU A 38 -18.85 -18.20 12.50
C GLU A 38 -19.08 -18.76 11.09
N ARG A 39 -20.11 -19.59 10.92
CA ARG A 39 -20.51 -20.09 9.58
C ARG A 39 -20.88 -18.96 8.63
N ARG A 40 -21.56 -17.92 9.12
CA ARG A 40 -21.85 -16.74 8.30
C ARG A 40 -20.56 -16.05 7.85
N GLN A 41 -19.58 -15.85 8.73
CA GLN A 41 -18.30 -15.24 8.36
C GLN A 41 -17.51 -16.08 7.36
N LEU A 42 -17.63 -17.41 7.43
CA LEU A 42 -17.01 -18.32 6.45
C LEU A 42 -17.63 -18.23 5.04
N LEU A 43 -18.90 -17.82 4.93
CA LEU A 43 -19.55 -17.63 3.62
C LEU A 43 -19.03 -16.39 2.88
N GLY A 44 -18.41 -15.45 3.60
CA GLY A 44 -17.78 -14.26 3.05
C GLY A 44 -17.76 -13.12 4.06
N PRO A 45 -16.79 -12.20 3.95
CA PRO A 45 -16.76 -11.02 4.80
C PRO A 45 -17.93 -10.08 4.48
N ASP A 46 -18.47 -9.45 5.52
CA ASP A 46 -19.35 -8.29 5.34
C ASP A 46 -18.59 -7.14 4.66
N GLU A 47 -19.31 -6.22 4.02
CA GLU A 47 -18.72 -5.00 3.47
C GLU A 47 -17.94 -4.23 4.56
N SER A 48 -16.75 -3.73 4.21
CA SER A 48 -15.92 -2.97 5.14
C SER A 48 -16.61 -1.66 5.49
N LYS A 49 -16.89 -1.47 6.77
CA LYS A 49 -17.42 -0.21 7.30
C LYS A 49 -16.26 0.67 7.73
N GLN A 50 -16.39 1.98 7.56
CA GLN A 50 -15.42 2.91 8.15
C GLN A 50 -15.39 2.74 9.67
N ARG A 51 -14.19 2.82 10.23
CA ARG A 51 -13.96 2.66 11.67
C ARG A 51 -14.77 3.64 12.52
N VAL A 52 -15.04 4.83 11.98
CA VAL A 52 -15.86 5.89 12.60
C VAL A 52 -17.27 5.40 12.97
N PHE A 53 -17.87 4.53 12.15
CA PHE A 53 -19.21 3.98 12.41
C PHE A 53 -19.20 2.81 13.39
N CYS A 54 -18.03 2.27 13.72
CA CYS A 54 -17.91 1.17 14.68
C CYS A 54 -18.00 1.72 16.11
N ALA A 55 -18.58 0.92 17.02
CA ALA A 55 -18.67 1.27 18.43
C ALA A 55 -17.27 1.55 19.02
N LYS A 56 -17.20 2.43 20.03
CA LYS A 56 -15.95 2.86 20.70
C LYS A 56 -15.00 3.58 19.73
N TRP A 57 -15.41 4.76 19.30
CA TRP A 57 -14.60 5.66 18.48
C TRP A 57 -14.70 7.09 19.03
N ASN A 58 -13.57 7.77 19.19
CA ASN A 58 -13.52 9.19 19.53
C ASN A 58 -12.42 9.86 18.71
N TYR A 59 -12.82 10.65 17.72
CA TYR A 59 -11.92 11.23 16.74
C TYR A 59 -10.83 12.11 17.38
N ASP A 60 -11.16 12.90 18.41
CA ASP A 60 -10.22 13.83 19.04
C ASP A 60 -9.11 13.09 19.79
N VAL A 61 -9.48 12.00 20.48
CA VAL A 61 -8.54 11.15 21.21
C VAL A 61 -7.64 10.39 20.24
N GLU A 62 -8.21 9.90 19.13
CA GLU A 62 -7.44 9.17 18.11
C GLU A 62 -6.44 10.09 17.38
N LEU A 63 -6.83 11.33 17.05
CA LEU A 63 -5.91 12.32 16.50
C LEU A 63 -4.76 12.66 17.46
N TYR A 64 -5.06 12.85 18.75
CA TYR A 64 -4.04 13.08 19.76
C TYR A 64 -3.09 11.88 19.89
N ALA A 65 -3.64 10.67 19.95
CA ALA A 65 -2.87 9.44 20.05
C ALA A 65 -2.00 9.20 18.81
N PHE A 66 -2.49 9.56 17.62
CA PHE A 66 -1.75 9.49 16.37
C PHE A 66 -0.47 10.33 16.41
N GLY A 67 -0.59 11.61 16.82
CA GLY A 67 0.57 12.49 16.96
C GLY A 67 1.61 11.95 17.95
N LYS A 68 1.14 11.49 19.13
CA LYS A 68 2.04 10.92 20.14
C LYS A 68 2.66 9.58 19.73
N ARG A 69 2.00 8.78 18.89
CA ARG A 69 2.57 7.55 18.30
C ARG A 69 3.74 7.86 17.37
N LEU A 70 3.64 8.92 16.57
CA LEU A 70 4.72 9.39 15.70
C LEU A 70 5.89 9.99 16.49
N GLY A 71 5.68 10.35 17.76
CA GLY A 71 6.67 11.04 18.56
C GLY A 71 6.84 12.51 18.18
N GLU A 72 5.81 13.10 17.54
CA GLU A 72 5.80 14.49 17.09
C GLU A 72 4.69 15.29 17.79
N GLU A 73 4.81 16.61 17.75
CA GLU A 73 3.84 17.54 18.34
C GLU A 73 3.17 18.33 17.23
N PHE A 74 1.88 18.05 17.03
CA PHE A 74 1.06 18.73 16.05
C PHE A 74 0.12 19.73 16.73
N SER A 75 -0.14 20.85 16.05
CA SER A 75 -1.24 21.74 16.39
C SER A 75 -2.57 21.08 16.03
N GLU A 76 -3.54 21.17 16.93
CA GLU A 76 -4.87 20.58 16.74
C GLU A 76 -5.53 21.06 15.44
N LYS A 77 -5.36 22.34 15.09
CA LYS A 77 -5.90 22.90 13.83
C LYS A 77 -5.27 22.23 12.61
N ASN A 78 -3.95 22.09 12.60
CA ASN A 78 -3.20 21.61 11.43
C ASN A 78 -3.36 20.11 11.22
N ILE A 79 -3.36 19.32 12.29
CA ILE A 79 -3.60 17.87 12.18
C ILE A 79 -5.03 17.57 11.73
N ARG A 80 -6.04 18.25 12.28
CA ARG A 80 -7.44 18.10 11.82
C ARG A 80 -7.58 18.47 10.35
N ARG A 81 -6.92 19.56 9.93
CA ARG A 81 -6.89 19.99 8.54
C ARG A 81 -6.25 18.94 7.64
N ALA A 82 -5.15 18.30 8.04
CA ALA A 82 -4.44 17.31 7.23
C ALA A 82 -5.32 16.12 6.81
N PHE A 83 -6.18 15.64 7.71
CA PHE A 83 -7.10 14.52 7.48
C PHE A 83 -8.39 14.91 6.73
N LEU A 84 -8.63 16.21 6.51
CA LEU A 84 -9.87 16.72 5.94
C LEU A 84 -9.70 17.00 4.43
N HIS A 85 -10.33 16.15 3.62
CA HIS A 85 -10.32 16.29 2.17
C HIS A 85 -11.45 17.18 1.66
N ARG A 86 -11.22 17.78 0.48
CA ARG A 86 -12.22 18.61 -0.21
C ARG A 86 -13.53 17.87 -0.48
N SER A 87 -13.46 16.59 -0.87
CA SER A 87 -14.63 15.77 -1.18
C SER A 87 -15.57 15.61 0.02
N TYR A 88 -15.04 15.59 1.25
CA TYR A 88 -15.84 15.51 2.46
C TYR A 88 -16.63 16.80 2.72
N LEU A 89 -16.00 17.97 2.53
CA LEU A 89 -16.69 19.26 2.68
C LEU A 89 -17.82 19.43 1.67
N GLU A 90 -17.57 19.03 0.42
CA GLU A 90 -18.58 19.05 -0.64
C GLU A 90 -19.75 18.11 -0.32
N GLY A 91 -19.47 16.91 0.20
CA GLY A 91 -20.47 15.97 0.68
C GLY A 91 -21.33 16.55 1.81
N GLN A 92 -20.69 17.11 2.84
CA GLN A 92 -21.38 17.75 3.97
C GLN A 92 -22.26 18.93 3.53
N GLN A 93 -21.75 19.77 2.62
CA GLN A 93 -22.51 20.89 2.09
C GLN A 93 -23.73 20.42 1.30
N LYS A 94 -23.57 19.36 0.51
CA LYS A 94 -24.66 18.75 -0.25
C LYS A 94 -25.73 18.15 0.68
N GLU A 95 -25.35 17.33 1.65
CA GLU A 95 -26.27 16.76 2.65
C GLU A 95 -27.03 17.86 3.40
N ARG A 96 -26.33 18.91 3.84
CA ARG A 96 -26.96 20.05 4.50
C ARG A 96 -27.96 20.75 3.58
N SER A 97 -27.62 20.95 2.31
CA SER A 97 -28.52 21.56 1.33
C SER A 97 -29.76 20.69 1.07
N ASP A 98 -29.60 19.36 0.96
CA ASP A 98 -30.69 18.42 0.75
C ASP A 98 -31.65 18.38 1.96
N LEU A 99 -31.10 18.37 3.19
CA LEU A 99 -31.89 18.47 4.41
C LEU A 99 -32.63 19.80 4.52
N LEU A 100 -31.99 20.91 4.13
CA LEU A 100 -32.63 22.22 4.09
C LEU A 100 -33.78 22.25 3.09
N LEU A 101 -33.63 21.66 1.90
CA LEU A 101 -34.71 21.52 0.92
C LEU A 101 -35.86 20.67 1.45
N GLN A 102 -35.57 19.58 2.18
CA GLN A 102 -36.58 18.75 2.85
C GLN A 102 -37.30 19.48 4.00
N SER A 103 -36.62 20.39 4.70
CA SER A 103 -37.23 21.22 5.76
C SER A 103 -38.02 22.42 5.22
N SER A 104 -37.60 22.98 4.08
CA SER A 104 -38.20 24.17 3.45
C SER A 104 -39.58 23.90 2.85
N SER A 105 -39.91 22.62 2.60
CA SER A 105 -41.27 22.19 2.27
C SER A 105 -42.22 22.16 3.48
N SER A 106 -41.74 22.43 4.70
CA SER A 106 -42.54 22.37 5.94
C SER A 106 -42.67 23.68 6.73
N SER A 107 -41.83 24.71 6.55
CA SER A 107 -42.10 26.10 7.01
C SER A 107 -41.02 27.13 6.61
N SER A 108 -41.50 28.30 6.17
CA SER A 108 -40.87 29.64 6.08
C SER A 108 -39.39 29.78 5.70
N SER A 109 -39.21 30.30 4.49
CA SER A 109 -38.05 30.99 3.94
C SER A 109 -37.60 32.21 4.77
N HIS A 110 -36.28 32.43 4.74
CA HIS A 110 -35.47 33.59 5.17
C HIS A 110 -34.68 33.43 6.48
N THR A 111 -33.38 33.76 6.37
CA THR A 111 -32.37 34.02 7.42
C THR A 111 -31.40 32.89 7.87
N LEU A 112 -30.98 31.97 6.98
CA LEU A 112 -29.91 31.01 7.34
C LEU A 112 -28.70 30.93 6.38
N SER A 113 -28.52 31.94 5.52
CA SER A 113 -27.30 32.05 4.70
C SER A 113 -26.07 32.40 5.57
N SER A 114 -26.26 33.11 6.70
CA SER A 114 -25.19 33.71 7.49
C SER A 114 -24.61 32.85 8.64
N LEU A 115 -25.01 31.59 8.79
CA LEU A 115 -24.43 30.64 9.78
C LEU A 115 -23.37 29.72 9.16
N SER A 116 -22.91 30.03 7.95
CA SER A 116 -22.07 29.20 7.09
C SER A 116 -20.58 29.56 7.12
N SER A 117 -20.09 30.15 8.20
CA SER A 117 -18.74 30.74 8.27
C SER A 117 -17.84 30.14 9.35
N VAL A 118 -17.89 28.81 9.52
CA VAL A 118 -16.65 28.09 9.89
C VAL A 118 -16.18 27.45 8.61
N GLU A 119 -15.46 28.23 7.80
CA GLU A 119 -14.77 27.72 6.61
C GLU A 119 -13.70 26.74 7.09
N MET A 120 -14.06 25.46 7.20
CA MET A 120 -13.08 24.41 7.43
C MET A 120 -12.17 24.36 6.21
N GLU A 121 -10.91 24.73 6.41
CA GLU A 121 -9.90 24.70 5.36
C GLU A 121 -9.63 23.26 4.94
N HIS A 122 -9.61 22.98 3.63
CA HIS A 122 -9.23 21.67 3.10
C HIS A 122 -7.71 21.48 3.10
N ASN A 123 -7.26 20.22 3.03
CA ASN A 123 -5.85 19.83 3.04
C ASN A 123 -5.05 20.15 1.76
N GLY A 124 -5.65 20.72 0.71
CA GLY A 124 -5.01 20.91 -0.61
C GLY A 124 -3.72 21.75 -0.61
N GLU A 125 -3.59 22.74 0.28
CA GLU A 125 -2.33 23.49 0.46
C GLU A 125 -1.27 22.65 1.17
N LEU A 126 -1.65 21.93 2.23
CA LEU A 126 -0.74 21.07 2.98
C LEU A 126 -0.20 19.92 2.12
N ILE A 127 -1.04 19.37 1.23
CA ILE A 127 -0.63 18.34 0.27
C ILE A 127 0.49 18.88 -0.62
N ARG A 128 0.32 20.07 -1.21
CA ARG A 128 1.33 20.70 -2.08
C ARG A 128 2.64 21.00 -1.34
N GLN A 129 2.54 21.50 -0.11
CA GLN A 129 3.72 21.78 0.71
C GLN A 129 4.46 20.50 1.11
N GLY A 130 3.73 19.48 1.56
CA GLY A 130 4.31 18.19 1.93
C GLY A 130 4.94 17.47 0.75
N ASP A 131 4.28 17.47 -0.42
CA ASP A 131 4.80 16.87 -1.65
C ASP A 131 6.12 17.52 -2.07
N LYS A 132 6.20 18.86 -2.00
CA LYS A 132 7.41 19.61 -2.27
C LYS A 132 8.55 19.22 -1.33
N ILE A 133 8.29 19.19 -0.02
CA ILE A 133 9.30 18.85 0.99
C ILE A 133 9.79 17.41 0.83
N ILE A 134 8.87 16.45 0.62
CA ILE A 134 9.23 15.05 0.37
C ILE A 134 10.10 14.97 -0.88
N SER A 135 9.70 15.60 -1.97
CA SER A 135 10.44 15.53 -3.24
C SER A 135 11.84 16.13 -3.14
N GLU A 136 11.95 17.31 -2.56
CA GLU A 136 13.21 18.02 -2.38
C GLU A 136 14.16 17.24 -1.46
N TYR A 137 13.67 16.76 -0.32
CA TYR A 137 14.50 16.05 0.66
C TYR A 137 14.94 14.67 0.16
N VAL A 138 14.05 13.88 -0.45
CA VAL A 138 14.39 12.56 -1.00
C VAL A 138 15.47 12.69 -2.08
N LYS A 139 15.33 13.66 -3.01
CA LYS A 139 16.36 13.92 -4.04
C LYS A 139 17.69 14.36 -3.42
N ALA A 140 17.66 15.30 -2.47
CA ALA A 140 18.88 15.77 -1.79
C ALA A 140 19.60 14.64 -1.03
N TYR A 141 18.85 13.76 -0.37
CA TYR A 141 19.39 12.60 0.34
C TYR A 141 20.04 11.59 -0.61
N LEU A 142 19.38 11.29 -1.73
CA LEU A 142 19.92 10.40 -2.76
C LEU A 142 21.19 10.98 -3.37
N ARG A 143 21.21 12.27 -3.75
CA ARG A 143 22.40 12.95 -4.29
C ARG A 143 23.59 12.90 -3.33
N TYR A 144 23.36 13.02 -2.02
CA TYR A 144 24.42 12.91 -1.01
C TYR A 144 25.04 11.50 -0.96
N HIS A 145 24.21 10.45 -0.97
CA HIS A 145 24.68 9.07 -0.90
C HIS A 145 25.19 8.52 -2.23
N LEU A 146 24.72 9.08 -3.35
CA LEU A 146 24.98 8.62 -4.72
C LEU A 146 25.53 9.76 -5.59
N PRO A 147 26.74 10.27 -5.33
CA PRO A 147 27.28 11.41 -6.07
C PRO A 147 27.63 11.10 -7.53
N LEU A 148 27.88 9.81 -7.85
CA LEU A 148 28.25 9.35 -9.19
C LEU A 148 27.05 8.85 -10.01
N PHE A 149 25.88 8.70 -9.38
CA PHE A 149 24.68 8.22 -10.06
C PHE A 149 24.05 9.37 -10.86
N PRO A 150 23.59 9.12 -12.10
CA PRO A 150 23.00 10.16 -12.93
C PRO A 150 21.69 10.69 -12.34
N GLU A 151 21.37 11.95 -12.65
CA GLU A 151 20.17 12.62 -12.13
C GLU A 151 18.88 11.93 -12.57
N GLU A 152 18.83 11.36 -13.79
CA GLU A 152 17.68 10.58 -14.27
C GLU A 152 17.40 9.35 -13.39
N GLY A 153 18.45 8.70 -12.91
CA GLY A 153 18.33 7.59 -11.97
C GLY A 153 17.81 8.04 -10.61
N ILE A 154 18.27 9.20 -10.12
CA ILE A 154 17.79 9.78 -8.85
C ILE A 154 16.31 10.11 -8.93
N ILE A 155 15.87 10.70 -10.05
CA ILE A 155 14.46 11.01 -10.31
C ILE A 155 13.64 9.71 -10.37
N ALA A 156 14.11 8.68 -11.07
CA ALA A 156 13.40 7.40 -11.14
C ALA A 156 13.23 6.74 -9.76
N VAL A 157 14.27 6.76 -8.92
CA VAL A 157 14.21 6.23 -7.55
C VAL A 157 13.26 7.05 -6.70
N HIS A 158 13.32 8.38 -6.80
CA HIS A 158 12.36 9.28 -6.16
C HIS A 158 10.92 8.92 -6.54
N ASP A 159 10.62 8.83 -7.84
CA ASP A 159 9.27 8.56 -8.35
C ASP A 159 8.75 7.18 -7.90
N ALA A 160 9.64 6.18 -7.86
CA ALA A 160 9.33 4.86 -7.34
C ALA A 160 8.95 4.90 -5.85
N LEU A 161 9.66 5.68 -5.02
CA LEU A 161 9.35 5.85 -3.60
C LEU A 161 8.06 6.67 -3.36
N THR A 162 7.81 7.68 -4.18
CA THR A 162 6.65 8.58 -4.05
C THR A 162 5.42 8.10 -4.81
N THR A 163 5.42 6.86 -5.31
CA THR A 163 4.24 6.28 -5.96
C THR A 163 3.07 6.20 -4.97
N ASN A 164 1.86 6.56 -5.43
CA ASN A 164 0.66 6.62 -4.59
C ASN A 164 0.42 5.33 -3.80
N GLN A 165 0.66 4.16 -4.40
CA GLN A 165 0.52 2.86 -3.73
C GLN A 165 1.49 2.71 -2.54
N ARG A 166 2.76 3.11 -2.70
CA ARG A 166 3.76 3.01 -1.62
C ARG A 166 3.47 4.00 -0.49
N LEU A 167 3.12 5.24 -0.84
CA LEU A 167 2.73 6.25 0.15
C LEU A 167 1.44 5.89 0.90
N ALA A 168 0.45 5.32 0.20
CA ALA A 168 -0.76 4.78 0.82
C ALA A 168 -0.42 3.63 1.78
N GLY A 169 0.45 2.71 1.37
CA GLY A 169 0.93 1.63 2.23
C GLY A 169 1.61 2.11 3.52
N LEU A 170 2.41 3.18 3.45
CA LEU A 170 3.00 3.81 4.64
C LEU A 170 1.93 4.42 5.56
N ALA A 171 0.99 5.17 4.99
CA ALA A 171 -0.10 5.76 5.75
C ALA A 171 -0.98 4.70 6.44
N ASP A 172 -1.18 3.56 5.78
CA ASP A 172 -1.91 2.41 6.33
C ASP A 172 -1.17 1.79 7.52
N GLN A 173 0.15 1.63 7.41
CA GLN A 173 0.99 1.15 8.51
C GLN A 173 0.96 2.08 9.72
N LEU A 174 0.77 3.39 9.50
CA LEU A 174 0.60 4.37 10.58
C LEU A 174 -0.81 4.35 11.20
N GLY A 175 -1.78 3.71 10.54
CA GLY A 175 -3.20 3.74 10.91
C GLY A 175 -3.91 5.04 10.50
N ALA A 176 -3.34 5.78 9.55
CA ALA A 176 -3.90 7.07 9.10
C ALA A 176 -5.20 6.88 8.31
N ARG A 177 -5.39 5.75 7.62
CA ARG A 177 -6.56 5.48 6.77
C ARG A 177 -7.90 5.59 7.52
N GLU A 178 -7.94 5.20 8.79
CA GLU A 178 -9.16 5.24 9.60
C GLU A 178 -9.53 6.66 10.05
N LEU A 179 -8.58 7.60 10.01
CA LEU A 179 -8.75 8.99 10.43
C LEU A 179 -9.15 9.91 9.26
N ILE A 180 -9.09 9.42 8.02
CA ILE A 180 -9.38 10.22 6.84
C ILE A 180 -10.86 10.59 6.79
N LEU A 181 -11.13 11.88 6.62
CA LEU A 181 -12.46 12.40 6.36
C LEU A 181 -12.57 12.68 4.85
N ALA A 182 -13.15 11.71 4.14
CA ALA A 182 -13.44 11.75 2.71
C ALA A 182 -14.80 11.09 2.43
N ASN A 183 -15.47 11.50 1.34
CA ASN A 183 -16.81 11.01 1.01
C ASN A 183 -16.82 9.54 0.52
N ASN A 184 -15.71 9.05 -0.04
CA ASN A 184 -15.62 7.72 -0.64
C ASN A 184 -15.13 6.72 0.42
N SER A 185 -15.83 5.60 0.60
CA SER A 185 -15.36 4.47 1.43
C SER A 185 -15.56 3.14 0.68
N PRO A 186 -14.53 2.28 0.55
CA PRO A 186 -13.14 2.45 1.00
C PRO A 186 -12.39 3.60 0.29
N HIS A 187 -11.36 4.15 0.94
CA HIS A 187 -10.57 5.24 0.37
C HIS A 187 -9.62 4.74 -0.72
N ASP A 188 -9.59 5.42 -1.86
CA ASP A 188 -8.63 5.15 -2.93
C ASP A 188 -7.20 5.50 -2.47
N ASP A 189 -6.20 4.79 -3.01
CA ASP A 189 -4.79 4.97 -2.62
C ASP A 189 -4.28 6.40 -2.83
N HIS A 190 -4.79 7.12 -3.84
CA HIS A 190 -4.41 8.52 -4.05
C HIS A 190 -4.84 9.43 -2.88
N VAL A 191 -6.05 9.24 -2.33
CA VAL A 191 -6.56 10.01 -1.18
C VAL A 191 -5.71 9.74 0.06
N VAL A 192 -5.32 8.47 0.25
CA VAL A 192 -4.50 8.06 1.40
C VAL A 192 -3.07 8.59 1.27
N ALA A 193 -2.47 8.50 0.09
CA ALA A 193 -1.16 9.09 -0.20
C ALA A 193 -1.16 10.61 -0.01
N ASP A 194 -2.19 11.30 -0.50
CA ASP A 194 -2.34 12.74 -0.31
C ASP A 194 -2.47 13.11 1.17
N THR A 195 -3.16 12.29 1.97
CA THR A 195 -3.24 12.48 3.42
C THR A 195 -1.85 12.40 4.07
N LEU A 196 -1.01 11.44 3.67
CA LEU A 196 0.35 11.35 4.18
C LEU A 196 1.15 12.61 3.86
N LYS A 197 1.06 13.11 2.61
CA LYS A 197 1.69 14.38 2.20
C LYS A 197 1.16 15.54 3.04
N ALA A 198 -0.15 15.61 3.29
CA ALA A 198 -0.76 16.63 4.12
C ALA A 198 -0.25 16.60 5.57
N ILE A 199 -0.01 15.40 6.14
CA ILE A 199 0.57 15.24 7.49
C ILE A 199 1.99 15.80 7.52
N VAL A 200 2.80 15.52 6.50
CA VAL A 200 4.15 16.09 6.38
C VAL A 200 4.10 17.61 6.25
N GLY A 201 3.17 18.14 5.45
CA GLY A 201 2.95 19.59 5.32
C GLY A 201 2.50 20.24 6.64
N ALA A 202 1.60 19.59 7.39
CA ALA A 202 1.17 20.06 8.70
C ALA A 202 2.34 20.12 9.71
N LEU A 203 3.20 19.09 9.72
CA LEU A 203 4.38 19.07 10.57
C LEU A 203 5.35 20.21 10.23
N SER A 204 5.52 20.52 8.95
CA SER A 204 6.36 21.61 8.50
C SER A 204 5.91 22.97 9.01
N LEU A 205 4.59 23.18 9.12
CA LEU A 205 4.03 24.42 9.69
C LEU A 205 4.18 24.49 11.21
N ASP A 206 4.13 23.34 11.89
CA ASP A 206 4.17 23.28 13.36
C ASP A 206 5.60 23.29 13.93
N GLN A 207 6.49 22.47 13.36
CA GLN A 207 7.83 22.21 13.90
C GLN A 207 8.98 22.60 12.94
N GLY A 208 8.66 23.08 11.73
CA GLY A 208 9.63 23.51 10.74
C GLY A 208 10.24 22.40 9.89
N ASN A 209 11.06 22.81 8.92
CA ASN A 209 11.56 21.91 7.86
C ASN A 209 12.54 20.86 8.37
N GLU A 210 13.43 21.19 9.31
CA GLU A 210 14.47 20.24 9.78
C GLU A 210 13.85 19.01 10.44
N ARG A 211 12.86 19.23 11.31
CA ARG A 211 12.16 18.14 11.98
C ARG A 211 11.32 17.32 11.01
N THR A 212 10.71 17.99 10.04
CA THR A 212 9.95 17.35 8.96
C THR A 212 10.85 16.45 8.09
N CYS A 213 12.06 16.89 7.78
CA CYS A 213 13.04 16.08 7.05
C CYS A 213 13.39 14.79 7.80
N TRP A 214 13.52 14.82 9.13
CA TRP A 214 13.75 13.60 9.92
C TRP A 214 12.56 12.64 9.86
N LEU A 215 11.33 13.15 9.87
CA LEU A 215 10.14 12.31 9.68
C LEU A 215 10.15 11.67 8.29
N VAL A 216 10.46 12.42 7.22
CA VAL A 216 10.56 11.88 5.85
C VAL A 216 11.66 10.82 5.76
N GLN A 217 12.78 11.02 6.47
CA GLN A 217 13.85 10.03 6.55
C GLN A 217 13.39 8.72 7.21
N ASP A 218 12.71 8.82 8.34
CA ASP A 218 12.30 7.66 9.12
C ASP A 218 11.10 6.93 8.46
N LEU A 219 10.26 7.62 7.67
CA LEU A 219 9.09 7.03 7.00
C LEU A 219 9.31 6.65 5.53
N VAL A 220 9.73 7.61 4.69
CA VAL A 220 9.78 7.42 3.23
C VAL A 220 11.08 6.74 2.81
N LEU A 221 12.22 7.22 3.31
CA LEU A 221 13.53 6.69 2.91
C LEU A 221 13.82 5.31 3.48
N THR A 222 13.13 4.88 4.54
CA THR A 222 13.28 3.53 5.10
C THR A 222 12.80 2.43 4.15
N GLN A 223 12.00 2.76 3.13
CA GLN A 223 11.67 1.84 2.03
C GLN A 223 12.90 1.42 1.21
N LEU A 224 13.99 2.21 1.23
CA LEU A 224 15.26 1.84 0.59
C LEU A 224 15.96 0.70 1.33
N VAL A 225 15.59 0.43 2.58
CA VAL A 225 16.19 -0.67 3.36
C VAL A 225 15.72 -2.00 2.75
N GLY A 226 16.67 -2.74 2.17
CA GLY A 226 16.40 -4.03 1.54
C GLY A 226 15.89 -3.95 0.10
N GLY A 227 15.71 -2.74 -0.45
CA GLY A 227 15.45 -2.52 -1.87
C GLY A 227 16.73 -2.14 -2.62
N ASP A 228 16.89 -2.63 -3.85
CA ASP A 228 17.99 -2.20 -4.72
C ASP A 228 17.57 -0.94 -5.50
N VAL A 229 18.38 0.12 -5.40
CA VAL A 229 18.21 1.38 -6.14
C VAL A 229 18.21 1.12 -7.65
N ASN A 230 19.03 0.17 -8.10
CA ASN A 230 19.17 -0.14 -9.52
C ASN A 230 17.96 -0.89 -10.08
N GLU A 231 17.20 -1.60 -9.24
CA GLU A 231 15.95 -2.26 -9.63
C GLU A 231 14.80 -1.24 -9.79
N MET A 232 14.87 -0.12 -9.06
CA MET A 232 13.90 0.98 -9.18
C MET A 232 14.07 1.80 -10.46
N TRP A 233 15.26 1.79 -11.07
CA TRP A 233 15.53 2.47 -12.35
C TRP A 233 15.87 1.48 -13.46
N TYR A 234 14.84 1.03 -14.16
CA TYR A 234 15.01 0.20 -15.35
C TYR A 234 14.91 1.04 -16.62
N PHE A 235 15.95 1.02 -17.44
CA PHE A 235 16.04 1.75 -18.71
C PHE A 235 16.36 0.82 -19.88
N LYS A 236 15.91 1.20 -21.08
CA LYS A 236 16.13 0.43 -22.31
C LYS A 236 17.56 0.58 -22.82
N GLU A 237 18.02 -0.44 -23.56
CA GLU A 237 19.28 -0.42 -24.33
C GLU A 237 20.56 -0.05 -23.53
N PRO A 238 20.85 -0.73 -22.40
CA PRO A 238 22.00 -0.40 -21.54
C PRO A 238 23.35 -0.50 -22.25
N MET A 239 23.47 -1.36 -23.26
CA MET A 239 24.68 -1.46 -24.07
C MET A 239 25.01 -0.17 -24.82
N LYS A 240 24.00 0.54 -25.36
CA LYS A 240 24.22 1.80 -26.09
C LYS A 240 24.66 2.93 -25.15
N ILE A 241 24.06 2.97 -23.97
CA ILE A 241 24.43 3.90 -22.91
C ILE A 241 25.87 3.63 -22.46
N LEU A 242 26.23 2.37 -22.25
CA LEU A 242 27.59 1.97 -21.86
C LEU A 242 28.63 2.32 -22.94
N THR A 243 28.35 2.07 -24.22
CA THR A 243 29.28 2.43 -25.31
C THR A 243 29.52 3.93 -25.36
N ALA A 244 28.45 4.74 -25.32
CA ALA A 244 28.57 6.19 -25.35
C ALA A 244 29.30 6.73 -24.11
N TYR A 245 29.04 6.16 -22.94
CA TYR A 245 29.72 6.52 -21.70
C TYR A 245 31.23 6.24 -21.77
N LEU A 246 31.63 5.09 -22.31
CA LEU A 246 33.03 4.70 -22.46
C LEU A 246 33.74 5.52 -23.55
N GLU A 247 33.05 5.83 -24.65
CA GLU A 247 33.55 6.71 -25.72
C GLU A 247 33.85 8.11 -25.18
N LYS A 248 32.93 8.68 -24.40
CA LYS A 248 33.14 10.00 -23.78
C LYS A 248 34.32 10.01 -22.79
N LYS A 249 34.55 8.89 -22.10
CA LYS A 249 35.69 8.72 -21.19
C LYS A 249 36.99 8.30 -21.87
N GLU A 250 37.01 8.17 -23.20
CA GLU A 250 38.15 7.70 -23.99
C GLU A 250 38.67 6.31 -23.54
N GLN A 251 37.79 5.47 -22.97
CA GLN A 251 38.16 4.16 -22.43
C GLN A 251 38.12 3.04 -23.47
N GLY A 252 37.78 3.32 -24.73
CA GLY A 252 37.69 2.32 -25.80
C GLY A 252 36.34 1.60 -25.84
N THR A 253 36.14 0.76 -26.85
CA THR A 253 34.85 0.09 -27.09
C THR A 253 34.69 -1.15 -26.21
N PRO A 254 33.47 -1.41 -25.67
CA PRO A 254 33.21 -2.58 -24.85
C PRO A 254 33.11 -3.85 -25.70
N GLU A 255 33.89 -4.87 -25.34
CA GLU A 255 33.85 -6.21 -25.91
C GLU A 255 33.01 -7.16 -25.03
N ARG A 256 32.00 -7.82 -25.61
CA ARG A 256 31.21 -8.85 -24.92
C ARG A 256 31.82 -10.24 -25.14
N ARG A 257 32.01 -11.01 -24.06
CA ARG A 257 32.51 -12.40 -24.12
C ARG A 257 31.71 -13.32 -23.22
N ILE A 258 31.36 -14.51 -23.74
CA ILE A 258 30.74 -15.56 -22.93
C ILE A 258 31.83 -16.15 -22.03
N GLN A 259 31.69 -16.02 -20.72
CA GLN A 259 32.62 -16.60 -19.75
C GLN A 259 32.25 -18.04 -19.42
N ARG A 260 30.96 -18.31 -19.23
CA ARG A 260 30.43 -19.63 -18.87
C ARG A 260 29.11 -19.86 -19.59
N GLN A 261 28.83 -21.11 -19.93
CA GLN A 261 27.54 -21.53 -20.45
C GLN A 261 27.19 -22.89 -19.86
N SER A 262 25.92 -23.09 -19.52
CA SER A 262 25.40 -24.34 -19.00
C SER A 262 24.06 -24.65 -19.66
N GLY A 263 23.85 -25.92 -20.01
CA GLY A 263 22.56 -26.40 -20.51
C GLY A 263 22.10 -25.72 -21.81
N SER A 264 23.01 -25.40 -22.75
CA SER A 264 22.68 -24.68 -24.01
C SER A 264 21.54 -25.31 -24.82
N ASN A 265 21.40 -26.64 -24.76
CA ASN A 265 20.36 -27.40 -25.46
C ASN A 265 19.18 -27.79 -24.56
N SER A 266 19.12 -27.27 -23.33
CA SER A 266 18.03 -27.54 -22.39
C SER A 266 16.93 -26.48 -22.51
N VAL A 267 15.79 -26.73 -21.87
CA VAL A 267 14.68 -25.76 -21.79
C VAL A 267 15.07 -24.53 -20.98
N THR A 268 16.03 -24.66 -20.05
CA THR A 268 16.49 -23.59 -19.16
C THR A 268 17.99 -23.38 -19.31
N PRO A 269 18.46 -22.88 -20.46
CA PRO A 269 19.88 -22.57 -20.65
C PRO A 269 20.29 -21.43 -19.73
N THR A 270 21.58 -21.37 -19.39
CA THR A 270 22.15 -20.28 -18.59
C THR A 270 23.47 -19.85 -19.20
N TYR A 271 23.54 -18.58 -19.60
CA TYR A 271 24.72 -17.95 -20.16
C TYR A 271 25.25 -16.90 -19.19
N VAL A 272 26.55 -16.91 -18.92
CA VAL A 272 27.24 -15.88 -18.14
C VAL A 272 28.11 -15.09 -19.10
N VAL A 273 27.75 -13.83 -19.31
CA VAL A 273 28.45 -12.92 -20.21
C VAL A 273 29.21 -11.88 -19.37
N GLY A 274 30.45 -11.61 -19.76
CA GLY A 274 31.25 -10.52 -19.22
C GLY A 274 31.52 -9.46 -20.28
N ILE A 275 31.54 -8.19 -19.86
CA ILE A 275 31.92 -7.05 -20.71
C ILE A 275 33.31 -6.59 -20.32
N TYR A 276 34.18 -6.51 -21.32
CA TYR A 276 35.58 -6.14 -21.17
C TYR A 276 35.87 -4.84 -21.90
N THR A 277 36.73 -4.03 -21.33
CA THR A 277 37.26 -2.82 -21.97
C THR A 277 38.77 -2.82 -21.77
N ASN A 278 39.53 -2.78 -22.87
CA ASN A 278 41.00 -2.89 -22.86
C ASN A 278 41.54 -4.11 -22.08
N GLY A 279 40.82 -5.24 -22.15
CA GLY A 279 41.17 -6.47 -21.44
C GLY A 279 40.78 -6.51 -19.95
N ILE A 280 40.19 -5.44 -19.40
CA ILE A 280 39.71 -5.37 -18.01
C ILE A 280 38.22 -5.69 -17.97
N LEU A 281 37.79 -6.58 -17.07
CA LEU A 281 36.39 -6.90 -16.85
C LEU A 281 35.69 -5.73 -16.14
N LEU A 282 34.69 -5.14 -16.77
CA LEU A 282 33.83 -4.12 -16.14
C LEU A 282 32.75 -4.80 -15.29
N GLY A 283 31.90 -5.60 -15.93
CA GLY A 283 30.76 -6.27 -15.32
C GLY A 283 30.49 -7.64 -15.93
N CYS A 284 29.76 -8.47 -15.20
CA CYS A 284 29.35 -9.80 -15.63
C CYS A 284 27.98 -10.14 -15.06
N SER A 285 27.12 -10.76 -15.87
CA SER A 285 25.81 -11.21 -15.41
C SER A 285 25.40 -12.52 -16.07
N PRO A 286 24.63 -13.38 -15.36
CA PRO A 286 23.90 -14.47 -15.99
C PRO A 286 22.67 -13.96 -16.75
N GLY A 287 22.18 -14.78 -17.69
CA GLY A 287 20.90 -14.62 -18.37
C GLY A 287 20.42 -15.93 -18.99
N GLU A 288 19.12 -16.01 -19.27
CA GLU A 288 18.49 -17.17 -19.91
C GLU A 288 18.84 -17.26 -21.40
N SER A 289 18.95 -16.13 -22.08
CA SER A 289 19.42 -16.02 -23.46
C SER A 289 20.73 -15.23 -23.51
N VAL A 290 21.49 -15.39 -24.59
CA VAL A 290 22.74 -14.63 -24.78
C VAL A 290 22.46 -13.13 -24.81
N ASP A 291 21.38 -12.70 -25.45
CA ASP A 291 21.02 -11.28 -25.54
C ASP A 291 20.63 -10.70 -24.17
N ILE A 292 19.83 -11.43 -23.38
CA ILE A 292 19.48 -11.02 -22.02
C ILE A 292 20.73 -10.98 -21.13
N ALA A 293 21.62 -11.97 -21.23
CA ALA A 293 22.86 -12.00 -20.48
C ALA A 293 23.77 -10.79 -20.83
N VAL A 294 23.86 -10.42 -22.11
CA VAL A 294 24.59 -9.22 -22.56
C VAL A 294 23.96 -7.95 -21.98
N GLU A 295 22.64 -7.83 -22.05
CA GLU A 295 21.90 -6.69 -21.53
C GLU A 295 22.10 -6.52 -20.01
N MET A 296 21.96 -7.61 -19.25
CA MET A 296 22.20 -7.62 -17.81
C MET A 296 23.67 -7.31 -17.46
N ALA A 297 24.63 -7.85 -18.22
CA ALA A 297 26.05 -7.56 -18.00
C ALA A 297 26.39 -6.08 -18.27
N ALA A 298 25.69 -5.45 -19.23
CA ALA A 298 25.81 -4.02 -19.50
C ALA A 298 25.32 -3.18 -18.31
N ARG A 299 24.18 -3.57 -17.72
CA ARG A 299 23.67 -2.94 -16.50
C ARG A 299 24.62 -3.10 -15.34
N ASP A 300 25.12 -4.31 -15.06
CA ASP A 300 26.11 -4.53 -14.00
C ASP A 300 27.38 -3.69 -14.21
N SER A 301 27.82 -3.53 -15.46
CA SER A 301 28.95 -2.65 -15.79
C SER A 301 28.66 -1.19 -15.44
N LEU A 302 27.48 -0.66 -15.79
CA LEU A 302 27.06 0.70 -15.44
C LEU A 302 26.93 0.89 -13.92
N ILE A 303 26.31 -0.07 -13.22
CA ILE A 303 26.14 -0.07 -11.76
C ILE A 303 27.50 0.05 -11.05
N ARG A 304 28.50 -0.73 -11.50
CA ARG A 304 29.86 -0.68 -10.95
C ARG A 304 30.56 0.64 -11.26
N LEU A 305 30.35 1.20 -12.45
CA LEU A 305 30.91 2.50 -12.84
C LEU A 305 30.32 3.64 -12.00
N TRP A 306 29.03 3.60 -11.71
CA TRP A 306 28.33 4.58 -10.87
C TRP A 306 28.45 4.30 -9.36
N LYS A 307 29.06 3.16 -8.98
CA LYS A 307 29.21 2.71 -7.59
C LYS A 307 27.88 2.63 -6.82
N SER A 308 26.80 2.27 -7.51
CA SER A 308 25.45 2.18 -6.92
C SER A 308 25.16 0.85 -6.22
N ASN A 309 26.08 -0.12 -6.26
CA ASN A 309 25.94 -1.43 -5.61
C ASN A 309 26.40 -1.48 -4.15
N CYS A 310 27.29 -0.58 -3.73
CA CYS A 310 27.92 -0.60 -2.41
C CYS A 310 27.47 0.60 -1.56
N ILE A 311 26.16 0.75 -1.36
CA ILE A 311 25.60 1.91 -0.66
C ILE A 311 25.15 1.51 0.74
N ASP A 312 25.74 2.15 1.74
CA ASP A 312 25.28 2.09 3.12
C ASP A 312 24.45 3.35 3.43
N PHE A 313 23.14 3.26 3.22
CA PHE A 313 22.23 4.33 3.63
C PHE A 313 22.25 4.51 5.15
N SER A 314 22.40 5.75 5.60
CA SER A 314 22.54 6.07 7.02
C SER A 314 21.20 6.57 7.58
N PHE A 315 20.60 5.77 8.46
CA PHE A 315 19.31 6.08 9.11
C PHE A 315 19.46 6.42 10.60
N GLY A 316 18.36 6.88 11.21
CA GLY A 316 18.29 7.19 12.64
C GLY A 316 19.30 8.26 13.08
N SER A 317 19.98 8.06 14.21
CA SER A 317 20.94 9.04 14.75
C SER A 317 22.12 9.33 13.83
N ARG A 318 22.51 8.39 12.96
CA ARG A 318 23.54 8.62 11.93
C ARG A 318 22.99 9.49 10.81
N GLY A 319 21.78 9.16 10.37
CA GLY A 319 21.03 9.89 9.37
C GLY A 319 20.81 11.37 9.70
N ARG A 320 20.42 11.65 10.95
CA ARG A 320 20.15 13.02 11.43
C ARG A 320 21.39 13.92 11.50
N LYS A 321 22.59 13.34 11.47
CA LYS A 321 23.86 14.10 11.45
C LYS A 321 24.29 14.48 10.03
N ILE A 322 23.61 13.98 9.00
CA ILE A 322 23.97 14.24 7.61
C ILE A 322 23.58 15.66 7.24
N ASP A 323 24.51 16.40 6.64
CA ASP A 323 24.23 17.71 6.07
C ASP A 323 23.92 17.60 4.57
N VAL A 324 22.63 17.61 4.25
CA VAL A 324 22.11 17.56 2.88
C VAL A 324 21.89 18.94 2.25
N ARG A 325 22.15 20.05 2.98
CA ARG A 325 21.78 21.41 2.55
C ARG A 325 22.34 21.80 1.18
N ASN A 326 23.56 21.37 0.87
CA ASN A 326 24.20 21.67 -0.43
C ASN A 326 23.61 20.92 -1.63
N HIS A 327 22.84 19.84 -1.40
CA HIS A 327 22.35 18.94 -2.43
C HIS A 327 20.90 19.24 -2.87
N PHE A 328 20.25 20.21 -2.24
CA PHE A 328 18.92 20.69 -2.67
C PHE A 328 19.01 21.41 -4.02
N GLU A 329 19.95 22.35 -4.15
CA GLU A 329 20.07 23.23 -5.32
C GLU A 329 20.88 22.61 -6.47
N LYS A 330 21.84 21.73 -6.15
CA LYS A 330 22.77 21.16 -7.12
C LYS A 330 22.32 19.76 -7.53
N PRO A 331 21.74 19.57 -8.73
CA PRO A 331 21.51 18.24 -9.27
C PRO A 331 22.83 17.54 -9.61
N ASN A 332 22.76 16.22 -9.74
CA ASN A 332 23.88 15.44 -10.28
C ASN A 332 24.03 15.66 -11.78
N TRP A 333 25.04 15.04 -12.38
CA TRP A 333 25.23 15.04 -13.83
C TRP A 333 24.06 14.30 -14.52
N SER A 334 23.60 14.85 -15.65
CA SER A 334 22.53 14.26 -16.47
C SER A 334 23.12 13.40 -17.58
N LEU A 335 22.63 12.17 -17.70
CA LEU A 335 23.03 11.24 -18.75
C LEU A 335 22.59 11.74 -20.14
N ALA A 336 21.42 12.36 -20.23
CA ALA A 336 20.87 12.87 -21.49
C ALA A 336 21.69 14.05 -22.04
N GLU A 337 22.06 15.00 -21.17
CA GLU A 337 22.89 16.15 -21.57
C GLU A 337 24.32 15.72 -21.90
N GLU A 338 24.86 14.78 -21.11
CA GLU A 338 26.24 14.32 -21.22
C GLU A 338 26.48 13.48 -22.48
N LEU A 339 25.53 12.61 -22.85
CA LEU A 339 25.68 11.63 -23.93
C LEU A 339 24.84 11.95 -25.18
N SER A 340 23.96 12.95 -25.13
CA SER A 340 23.01 13.25 -26.22
C SER A 340 22.09 12.06 -26.59
N ILE A 341 21.83 11.17 -25.62
CA ILE A 341 20.96 10.00 -25.76
C ILE A 341 19.71 10.21 -24.92
N ASN A 342 18.54 9.96 -25.51
CA ASN A 342 17.30 9.92 -24.75
C ASN A 342 17.18 8.57 -24.02
N VAL A 343 17.12 8.63 -22.69
CA VAL A 343 17.04 7.43 -21.85
C VAL A 343 15.57 7.14 -21.58
N GLU A 344 15.02 6.16 -22.30
CA GLU A 344 13.67 5.70 -22.05
C GLU A 344 13.64 4.73 -20.86
N ALA A 345 12.81 5.04 -19.86
CA ALA A 345 12.46 4.08 -18.82
C ALA A 345 11.65 2.92 -19.42
N ASP A 346 11.98 1.69 -19.02
CA ASP A 346 11.19 0.52 -19.42
C ASP A 346 10.20 0.17 -18.33
N THR A 347 8.92 0.43 -18.59
CA THR A 347 7.83 0.00 -17.70
C THR A 347 7.38 -1.44 -17.99
N THR A 348 7.92 -2.09 -19.03
CA THR A 348 7.36 -3.36 -19.52
C THR A 348 7.70 -4.58 -18.67
N LEU A 349 8.74 -4.54 -17.84
CA LEU A 349 9.15 -5.71 -17.03
C LEU A 349 8.17 -6.07 -15.93
N TYR A 350 7.45 -5.10 -15.40
CA TYR A 350 6.46 -5.31 -14.35
C TYR A 350 5.04 -5.38 -14.88
N ASN A 351 4.85 -5.35 -16.21
CA ASN A 351 3.59 -5.81 -16.76
C ASN A 351 3.48 -7.28 -16.37
N GLU A 352 2.54 -7.59 -15.48
CA GLU A 352 2.28 -8.95 -15.06
C GLU A 352 2.28 -9.87 -16.29
N PRO A 353 2.94 -11.05 -16.23
CA PRO A 353 2.76 -12.01 -17.28
C PRO A 353 1.25 -12.20 -17.46
N LEU A 354 0.80 -12.14 -18.72
CA LEU A 354 -0.59 -12.31 -19.15
C LEU A 354 -1.41 -13.05 -18.10
N ILE A 355 -2.46 -12.40 -17.56
CA ILE A 355 -3.40 -12.97 -16.57
C ILE A 355 -3.65 -14.43 -16.96
N PRO A 356 -3.74 -15.41 -16.03
CA PRO A 356 -3.92 -16.82 -16.37
C PRO A 356 -4.98 -17.08 -17.45
N GLU A 357 -6.04 -16.27 -17.47
CA GLU A 357 -7.06 -16.21 -18.52
C GLU A 357 -6.50 -15.87 -19.92
N GLN A 358 -5.69 -14.83 -20.03
CA GLN A 358 -5.00 -14.44 -21.27
C GLN A 358 -3.99 -15.51 -21.73
N LEU A 359 -3.27 -16.15 -20.81
CA LEU A 359 -2.42 -17.30 -21.13
C LEU A 359 -3.24 -18.48 -21.66
N THR A 360 -4.38 -18.79 -21.06
CA THR A 360 -5.27 -19.85 -21.56
C THR A 360 -5.82 -19.53 -22.95
N LEU A 361 -6.12 -18.26 -23.22
CA LEU A 361 -6.55 -17.80 -24.54
C LEU A 361 -5.43 -17.93 -25.58
N ILE A 362 -4.19 -17.59 -25.23
CA ILE A 362 -3.02 -17.73 -26.12
C ILE A 362 -2.75 -19.21 -26.39
N TYR A 363 -2.79 -20.05 -25.35
CA TYR A 363 -2.64 -21.50 -25.49
C TYR A 363 -3.70 -22.07 -26.44
N LYS A 364 -4.98 -21.76 -26.19
CA LYS A 364 -6.11 -22.21 -27.03
C LYS A 364 -6.04 -21.72 -28.48
N LYS A 365 -5.60 -20.48 -28.70
CA LYS A 365 -5.56 -19.87 -30.05
C LYS A 365 -4.34 -20.27 -30.88
N ARG A 366 -3.16 -20.35 -30.25
CA ARG A 366 -1.88 -20.60 -30.93
C ARG A 366 -1.41 -22.04 -30.76
N LEU A 367 -1.24 -22.50 -29.51
CA LEU A 367 -0.59 -23.77 -29.20
C LEU A 367 -1.49 -24.98 -29.44
N GLU A 368 -2.75 -24.95 -29.01
CA GLU A 368 -3.70 -26.07 -29.20
C GLU A 368 -3.99 -26.32 -30.69
N LYS A 369 -3.91 -25.26 -31.53
CA LYS A 369 -4.06 -25.38 -32.99
C LYS A 369 -2.85 -26.04 -33.66
N THR A 370 -1.64 -25.84 -33.14
CA THR A 370 -0.41 -26.42 -33.68
C THR A 370 -0.13 -27.82 -33.14
N GLU A 371 -0.31 -28.03 -31.83
CA GLU A 371 0.04 -29.27 -31.12
C GLU A 371 -1.15 -30.24 -31.00
N GLY A 372 -2.37 -29.75 -31.23
CA GLY A 372 -3.60 -30.50 -30.95
C GLY A 372 -3.92 -30.56 -29.46
N THR A 373 -5.06 -31.18 -29.12
CA THR A 373 -5.41 -31.45 -27.72
C THR A 373 -4.59 -32.64 -27.21
N PRO A 374 -3.79 -32.49 -26.14
CA PRO A 374 -3.15 -33.65 -25.54
C PRO A 374 -4.23 -34.57 -24.97
N TYR A 375 -4.26 -35.83 -25.41
CA TYR A 375 -5.16 -36.88 -24.90
C TYR A 375 -4.80 -37.24 -23.45
N ARG A 376 -5.11 -36.36 -22.49
CA ARG A 376 -4.88 -36.58 -21.05
C ARG A 376 -6.14 -36.97 -20.27
N ARG A 377 -7.20 -37.40 -20.96
CA ARG A 377 -8.37 -38.05 -20.32
C ARG A 377 -8.15 -39.56 -20.33
N LYS A 378 -7.64 -40.11 -19.21
CA LYS A 378 -7.95 -41.47 -18.63
C LYS A 378 -6.86 -42.06 -17.71
N LEU A 379 -6.19 -41.29 -16.86
CA LEU A 379 -5.30 -41.87 -15.81
C LEU A 379 -5.61 -41.43 -14.37
N TRP A 380 -6.63 -40.60 -14.16
CA TRP A 380 -6.90 -40.00 -12.86
C TRP A 380 -7.70 -40.89 -11.89
N HIS A 381 -8.28 -41.99 -12.36
CA HIS A 381 -9.12 -42.86 -11.53
C HIS A 381 -8.38 -44.04 -10.88
N ARG A 382 -7.14 -44.33 -11.30
CA ARG A 382 -6.42 -45.56 -10.89
C ARG A 382 -5.40 -45.35 -9.77
N PHE A 383 -4.99 -44.11 -9.51
CA PHE A 383 -3.95 -43.79 -8.51
C PHE A 383 -4.42 -42.95 -7.33
N TYR A 384 -5.73 -42.77 -7.14
CA TYR A 384 -6.25 -42.08 -5.95
C TYR A 384 -6.42 -43.09 -4.79
N PRO A 385 -5.68 -42.97 -3.67
CA PRO A 385 -5.77 -43.92 -2.54
C PRO A 385 -7.10 -43.83 -1.76
N GLY A 386 -8.01 -42.92 -2.15
CA GLY A 386 -9.21 -42.55 -1.40
C GLY A 386 -10.54 -43.12 -1.93
N THR A 387 -10.55 -43.92 -3.01
CA THR A 387 -11.81 -44.41 -3.61
C THR A 387 -12.28 -45.77 -3.09
N LEU A 388 -11.41 -46.56 -2.44
CA LEU A 388 -11.79 -47.86 -1.88
C LEU A 388 -12.30 -47.82 -0.43
N ASN A 389 -12.10 -46.71 0.29
CA ASN A 389 -12.36 -46.63 1.74
C ASN A 389 -13.07 -45.33 2.19
N ARG A 390 -13.95 -44.74 1.38
CA ARG A 390 -14.87 -43.72 1.89
C ARG A 390 -16.02 -44.38 2.66
N LYS A 391 -15.89 -44.46 3.99
CA LYS A 391 -17.06 -44.47 4.88
C LYS A 391 -17.85 -43.18 4.59
N SER A 392 -19.15 -43.29 4.39
CA SER A 392 -20.05 -42.14 4.25
C SER A 392 -19.78 -41.14 5.38
N PRO A 393 -19.77 -39.81 5.14
CA PRO A 393 -19.66 -38.84 6.22
C PRO A 393 -20.75 -39.13 7.25
N ARG A 394 -20.35 -39.49 8.47
CA ARG A 394 -21.27 -39.65 9.59
C ARG A 394 -21.94 -38.30 9.78
N ARG A 395 -23.21 -38.18 9.39
CA ARG A 395 -24.07 -37.10 9.87
C ARG A 395 -24.03 -37.17 11.40
N PHE A 396 -23.59 -36.09 12.05
CA PHE A 396 -23.90 -35.90 13.46
C PHE A 396 -25.42 -35.80 13.56
N ILE A 397 -26.07 -36.91 13.93
CA ILE A 397 -27.48 -36.91 14.29
C ILE A 397 -27.54 -36.21 15.65
N ALA A 398 -28.24 -35.08 15.72
CA ALA A 398 -28.48 -34.38 16.98
C ALA A 398 -29.08 -35.37 18.00
N PRO A 399 -28.64 -35.35 19.27
CA PRO A 399 -29.24 -36.21 20.29
C PRO A 399 -30.72 -35.87 20.41
N LYS A 400 -31.58 -36.89 20.34
CA LYS A 400 -33.02 -36.71 20.60
C LYS A 400 -33.19 -36.23 22.04
N PRO A 401 -34.05 -35.23 22.30
CA PRO A 401 -34.33 -34.78 23.65
C PRO A 401 -34.94 -35.93 24.44
N THR A 402 -34.24 -36.37 25.49
CA THR A 402 -34.83 -37.25 26.51
C THR A 402 -35.78 -36.40 27.35
N SER A 403 -37.08 -36.63 27.16
CA SER A 403 -38.09 -36.21 28.13
C SER A 403 -37.88 -36.96 29.43
N ILE A 404 -37.55 -36.22 30.49
CA ILE A 404 -37.77 -36.63 31.89
C ILE A 404 -38.72 -35.61 32.48
#